data_AF-A0AAP6ZTI3-F1
#
_entry.id   AF-A0AAP6ZTI3-F1
#
_cell.length_a   1.000
_cell.length_b   1.000
_cell.length_c   1.000
_cell.angle_alpha   90.00
_cell.angle_beta   90.00
_cell.angle_gamma   90.00
#
_symmetry.space_group_name_H-M   'P 1'
#
loop_
_entity.id
_entity.type
_entity.pdbx_description
1 polymer ?
#
loop_
_entity_poly.entity_id
_entity_poly.type
_entity_poly.pdbx_seq_one_letter_code
_entity_poly.pdbx_strand_id
1 'polypeptide(L)'
;MLLWSALLSASFMFSNVAPAAAADLSSTSSTTFAPLVRQSSNVDVESSQITRLSRDEFYARYAELTGKSINQVRAEFSKSEQHTPKLFAGDPYETFDAEYLSNVDIGAGVKVKVGVLVQVEQFRFGNSYSHRFKKVYDDTGYIAPYSGSFTVVENFAKGSIQASGSLQLSYSGYAEAKVDTTTSKSMELGLSLYEKVQVGWSFSETKSGTDYYRKHFNGSNTVAKP
;
A
#
# COMPACT_ATOMS: atom_id res chain seq x y z
N MET A 1 -6.75 46.81 -59.77
CA MET A 1 -6.35 48.24 -59.83
C MET A 1 -6.11 48.71 -58.41
N LEU A 2 -4.95 49.34 -58.19
CA LEU A 2 -4.68 50.48 -57.29
C LEU A 2 -5.40 50.51 -55.92
N LEU A 3 -4.69 50.36 -54.78
CA LEU A 3 -3.76 51.30 -54.11
C LEU A 3 -4.47 52.14 -53.01
N TRP A 4 -3.84 52.16 -51.82
CA TRP A 4 -3.73 53.25 -50.80
C TRP A 4 -4.43 53.09 -49.44
N SER A 5 -3.60 52.75 -48.44
CA SER A 5 -3.24 53.52 -47.23
C SER A 5 -4.15 54.65 -46.71
N ALA A 6 -4.41 54.69 -45.40
CA ALA A 6 -3.90 55.73 -44.48
C ALA A 6 -4.33 55.54 -43.00
N LEU A 7 -3.42 55.99 -42.11
CA LEU A 7 -3.45 56.03 -40.65
C LEU A 7 -4.50 56.97 -40.04
N LEU A 8 -4.90 56.73 -38.78
CA LEU A 8 -4.96 57.77 -37.74
C LEU A 8 -5.01 57.19 -36.31
N SER A 9 -4.06 57.64 -35.49
CA SER A 9 -3.93 57.38 -34.06
C SER A 9 -4.84 58.30 -33.23
N ALA A 10 -5.28 57.83 -32.07
CA ALA A 10 -5.69 58.68 -30.95
C ALA A 10 -5.39 57.98 -29.61
N SER A 11 -4.53 58.62 -28.80
CA SER A 11 -4.30 58.31 -27.38
C SER A 11 -5.23 59.15 -26.49
N PHE A 12 -5.15 58.94 -25.16
CA PHE A 12 -5.73 59.68 -24.00
C PHE A 12 -6.80 58.83 -23.25
N MET A 13 -6.86 58.71 -21.92
CA MET A 13 -6.09 59.14 -20.74
C MET A 13 -6.57 58.25 -19.56
N PHE A 14 -5.70 58.00 -18.56
CA PHE A 14 -6.09 57.47 -17.25
C PHE A 14 -6.89 58.51 -16.45
N SER A 15 -7.90 58.06 -15.68
CA SER A 15 -8.47 58.85 -14.59
C SER A 15 -8.80 57.97 -13.38
N ASN A 16 -8.27 58.40 -12.23
CA ASN A 16 -8.50 57.88 -10.88
C ASN A 16 -9.91 58.20 -10.38
N VAL A 17 -10.55 57.24 -9.71
CA VAL A 17 -11.56 57.53 -8.69
C VAL A 17 -11.40 56.53 -7.54
N ALA A 18 -11.11 57.02 -6.33
CA ALA A 18 -11.29 56.31 -5.07
C ALA A 18 -12.64 56.75 -4.46
N PRO A 19 -13.31 55.93 -3.63
CA PRO A 19 -13.29 56.25 -2.20
C PRO A 19 -13.37 55.04 -1.26
N ALA A 20 -13.09 55.31 0.01
CA ALA A 20 -12.98 54.36 1.12
C ALA A 20 -14.34 53.97 1.76
N ALA A 21 -14.25 52.86 2.50
CA ALA A 21 -15.07 52.41 3.63
C ALA A 21 -16.34 51.60 3.36
N ALA A 22 -16.28 50.29 3.64
CA ALA A 22 -17.22 49.58 4.52
C ALA A 22 -16.74 48.16 4.88
N ALA A 23 -16.89 47.83 6.16
CA ALA A 23 -17.04 46.50 6.76
C ALA A 23 -15.82 45.57 6.85
N ASP A 24 -15.25 45.59 8.07
CA ASP A 24 -14.60 44.49 8.77
C ASP A 24 -15.51 43.24 8.80
N LEU A 25 -15.03 42.16 8.19
CA LEU A 25 -15.51 40.78 8.36
C LEU A 25 -14.28 39.91 8.62
N SER A 26 -13.69 40.11 9.80
CA SER A 26 -12.79 39.15 10.43
C SER A 26 -13.51 37.81 10.68
N SER A 27 -13.30 36.84 9.79
CA SER A 27 -13.18 35.40 10.09
C SER A 27 -13.23 34.56 8.82
N THR A 28 -12.18 34.65 8.00
CA THR A 28 -11.82 33.54 7.12
C THR A 28 -10.59 32.90 7.70
N SER A 29 -10.80 31.82 8.47
CA SER A 29 -9.78 30.82 8.73
C SER A 29 -9.18 30.44 7.38
N SER A 30 -8.02 31.01 7.05
CA SER A 30 -7.28 30.59 5.87
C SER A 30 -6.81 29.19 6.16
N THR A 31 -7.58 28.19 5.74
CA THR A 31 -7.08 26.83 5.61
C THR A 31 -6.02 26.91 4.50
N THR A 32 -4.80 27.21 4.91
CA THR A 32 -3.63 27.13 4.05
C THR A 32 -3.49 25.66 3.70
N PHE A 33 -4.08 25.25 2.59
CA PHE A 33 -3.84 23.94 2.02
C PHE A 33 -2.36 23.88 1.69
N ALA A 34 -1.65 22.97 2.36
CA ALA A 34 -0.27 22.69 2.04
C ALA A 34 -0.16 22.37 0.54
N PRO A 35 0.89 22.85 -0.15
CA PRO A 35 1.06 22.55 -1.57
C PRO A 35 1.08 21.04 -1.77
N LEU A 36 0.35 20.56 -2.78
CA LEU A 36 0.38 19.17 -3.23
C LEU A 36 1.80 18.87 -3.72
N VAL A 37 2.64 18.35 -2.82
CA VAL A 37 3.94 17.79 -3.19
C VAL A 37 3.67 16.55 -4.01
N ARG A 38 4.17 16.52 -5.25
CA ARG A 38 4.19 15.32 -6.09
C ARG A 38 4.89 14.21 -5.31
N GLN A 39 4.10 13.30 -4.77
CA GLN A 39 4.59 12.12 -4.07
C GLN A 39 5.25 11.22 -5.13
N SER A 40 6.57 11.09 -5.08
CA SER A 40 7.25 10.08 -5.89
C SER A 40 6.76 8.72 -5.39
N SER A 41 5.86 8.11 -6.15
CA SER A 41 5.11 6.89 -5.86
C SER A 41 5.93 5.60 -6.03
N ASN A 42 7.26 5.70 -6.06
CA ASN A 42 8.12 4.52 -6.18
C ASN A 42 8.44 4.06 -4.77
N VAL A 43 7.52 3.25 -4.26
CA VAL A 43 7.72 2.44 -3.08
C VAL A 43 8.61 1.28 -3.49
N ASP A 44 9.79 1.15 -2.88
CA ASP A 44 10.82 0.21 -3.31
C ASP A 44 10.62 -1.14 -2.63
N VAL A 45 10.54 -2.21 -3.42
CA VAL A 45 10.52 -3.58 -2.92
C VAL A 45 11.95 -4.01 -2.61
N GLU A 46 12.28 -4.13 -1.34
CA GLU A 46 13.64 -4.52 -0.92
C GLU A 46 13.88 -6.02 -1.00
N SER A 47 12.88 -6.80 -0.60
CA SER A 47 12.95 -8.25 -0.60
C SER A 47 11.57 -8.86 -0.69
N SER A 48 11.50 -10.08 -1.19
CA SER A 48 10.28 -10.88 -1.23
C SER A 48 10.62 -12.34 -0.98
N GLN A 49 9.72 -13.05 -0.33
CA GLN A 49 9.89 -14.44 0.04
C GLN A 49 8.59 -15.21 -0.06
N ILE A 50 8.72 -16.52 -0.28
CA ILE A 50 7.61 -17.48 -0.20
C ILE A 50 7.97 -18.49 0.87
N THR A 51 7.06 -18.64 1.83
CA THR A 51 7.23 -19.58 2.94
C THR A 51 6.14 -20.64 2.84
N ARG A 52 6.54 -21.88 2.55
CA ARG A 52 5.63 -23.03 2.60
C ARG A 52 5.12 -23.20 4.02
N LEU A 53 3.81 -23.33 4.18
CA LEU A 53 3.15 -23.49 5.47
C LEU A 53 2.76 -24.97 5.66
N SER A 54 2.91 -25.46 6.87
CA SER A 54 2.20 -26.67 7.30
C SER A 54 0.69 -26.39 7.34
N ARG A 55 -0.10 -27.47 7.44
CA ARG A 55 -1.56 -27.36 7.44
C ARG A 55 -2.09 -26.53 8.62
N ASP A 56 -1.57 -26.76 9.82
CA ASP A 56 -1.99 -26.03 11.01
C ASP A 56 -1.55 -24.56 10.98
N GLU A 57 -0.35 -24.27 10.46
CA GLU A 57 0.11 -22.89 10.24
C GLU A 57 -0.78 -22.15 9.23
N PHE A 58 -1.12 -22.80 8.12
CA PHE A 58 -2.06 -22.23 7.15
C PHE A 58 -3.42 -21.93 7.77
N TYR A 59 -3.99 -22.86 8.54
CA TYR A 59 -5.28 -22.63 9.19
C TYR A 59 -5.24 -21.49 10.21
N ALA A 60 -4.18 -21.41 11.02
CA ALA A 60 -4.00 -20.33 11.98
C ALA A 60 -3.86 -18.98 11.29
N ARG A 61 -3.03 -18.92 10.23
CA ARG A 61 -2.78 -17.69 9.48
C ARG A 61 -4.01 -17.22 8.70
N TYR A 62 -4.71 -18.14 8.05
CA TYR A 62 -5.96 -17.83 7.35
C TYR A 62 -7.05 -17.34 8.31
N ALA A 63 -7.17 -17.96 9.49
CA ALA A 63 -8.08 -17.51 10.55
C ALA A 63 -7.76 -16.09 11.05
N GLU A 64 -6.48 -15.80 11.31
CA GLU A 64 -6.01 -14.47 11.74
C GLU A 64 -6.36 -13.39 10.70
N LEU A 65 -6.06 -13.65 9.43
CA LEU A 65 -6.23 -12.66 8.35
C LEU A 65 -7.70 -12.43 7.99
N THR A 66 -8.52 -13.47 8.04
CA THR A 66 -9.95 -13.38 7.66
C THR A 66 -10.88 -13.08 8.85
N GLY A 67 -10.36 -13.06 10.08
CA GLY A 67 -11.16 -12.95 11.30
C GLY A 67 -12.05 -14.17 11.60
N LYS A 68 -11.89 -15.28 10.87
CA LYS A 68 -12.62 -16.53 11.11
C LYS A 68 -12.04 -17.28 12.32
N SER A 69 -12.86 -18.07 13.00
CA SER A 69 -12.34 -19.02 14.00
C SER A 69 -11.62 -20.20 13.32
N ILE A 70 -10.61 -20.76 13.98
CA ILE A 70 -9.86 -21.92 13.48
C ILE A 70 -10.79 -23.10 13.12
N ASN A 71 -11.88 -23.30 13.88
CA ASN A 71 -12.84 -24.38 13.62
C ASN A 71 -13.63 -24.16 12.31
N GLN A 72 -14.00 -22.92 12.01
CA GLN A 72 -14.65 -22.58 10.74
C GLN A 72 -13.70 -22.84 9.56
N VAL A 73 -12.44 -22.41 9.70
CA VAL A 73 -11.39 -22.61 8.70
C VAL A 73 -11.16 -24.11 8.45
N ARG A 74 -11.00 -24.91 9.51
CA ARG A 74 -10.88 -26.38 9.40
C ARG A 74 -12.07 -26.99 8.66
N ALA A 75 -13.30 -26.60 8.99
CA ALA A 75 -14.49 -27.13 8.34
C ALA A 75 -14.60 -26.75 6.86
N GLU A 76 -14.18 -25.54 6.50
CA GLU A 76 -14.15 -25.03 5.12
C GLU A 76 -13.17 -25.84 4.27
N PHE A 77 -11.94 -26.02 4.75
CA PHE A 77 -10.89 -26.70 3.98
C PHE A 77 -10.99 -28.22 4.04
N SER A 78 -11.54 -28.82 5.10
CA SER A 78 -11.77 -30.28 5.18
C SER A 78 -12.68 -30.78 4.06
N LYS A 79 -13.69 -29.99 3.65
CA LYS A 79 -14.58 -30.34 2.53
C LYS A 79 -13.84 -30.32 1.20
N SER A 80 -12.97 -29.32 1.00
CA SER A 80 -12.15 -29.24 -0.22
C SER A 80 -11.16 -30.41 -0.31
N GLU A 81 -10.61 -30.84 0.83
CA GLU A 81 -9.65 -31.95 0.91
C GLU A 81 -10.29 -33.32 0.60
N GLN A 82 -11.57 -33.52 0.93
CA GLN A 82 -12.30 -34.73 0.57
C GLN A 82 -12.49 -34.90 -0.95
N HIS A 83 -12.38 -33.81 -1.71
CA HIS A 83 -12.55 -33.82 -3.17
C HIS A 83 -11.24 -33.61 -3.93
N THR A 84 -10.13 -33.41 -3.22
CA THR A 84 -8.81 -33.45 -3.83
C THR A 84 -8.46 -34.90 -4.15
N PRO A 85 -8.21 -35.27 -5.42
CA PRO A 85 -7.80 -36.62 -5.76
C PRO A 85 -6.60 -37.03 -4.92
N LYS A 86 -6.69 -38.15 -4.19
CA LYS A 86 -5.52 -38.75 -3.56
C LYS A 86 -4.61 -39.24 -4.68
N LEU A 87 -3.55 -38.47 -4.92
CA LEU A 87 -2.53 -38.80 -5.89
C LEU A 87 -1.81 -40.07 -5.43
N PHE A 88 -1.64 -41.01 -6.35
CA PHE A 88 -1.03 -42.30 -6.05
C PHE A 88 0.45 -42.10 -5.70
N ALA A 89 1.03 -43.00 -4.91
CA ALA A 89 2.47 -42.97 -4.64
C ALA A 89 3.24 -43.05 -5.98
N GLY A 90 3.89 -41.95 -6.36
CA GLY A 90 4.57 -41.78 -7.66
C GLY A 90 4.00 -40.67 -8.56
N ASP A 91 2.91 -40.00 -8.15
CA ASP A 91 2.33 -38.94 -8.95
C ASP A 91 3.23 -37.69 -8.98
N PRO A 92 3.49 -37.12 -10.18
CA PRO A 92 4.39 -35.99 -10.38
C PRO A 92 3.83 -34.65 -9.89
N TYR A 93 2.65 -34.62 -9.27
CA TYR A 93 1.89 -33.41 -8.95
C TYR A 93 1.67 -33.30 -7.43
N GLU A 94 1.88 -32.11 -6.87
CA GLU A 94 1.57 -31.81 -5.47
C GLU A 94 1.08 -30.35 -5.38
N THR A 95 0.19 -30.06 -4.44
CA THR A 95 -0.14 -28.68 -4.07
C THR A 95 0.21 -28.43 -2.63
N PHE A 96 0.79 -27.27 -2.35
CA PHE A 96 1.05 -26.82 -0.99
C PHE A 96 0.63 -25.37 -0.80
N ASP A 97 0.29 -25.05 0.44
CA ASP A 97 -0.12 -23.72 0.84
C ASP A 97 1.11 -22.93 1.32
N ALA A 98 1.17 -21.65 1.00
CA ALA A 98 2.32 -20.80 1.31
C ALA A 98 1.90 -19.36 1.59
N GLU A 99 2.73 -18.63 2.32
CA GLU A 99 2.64 -17.18 2.47
C GLU A 99 3.64 -16.52 1.54
N TYR A 100 3.14 -15.62 0.68
CA TYR A 100 3.99 -14.69 -0.04
C TYR A 100 4.08 -13.39 0.74
N LEU A 101 5.30 -12.91 0.97
CA LEU A 101 5.57 -11.68 1.70
C LEU A 101 6.58 -10.81 0.95
N SER A 102 6.32 -9.51 0.87
CA SER A 102 7.23 -8.49 0.39
C SER A 102 7.52 -7.46 1.46
N ASN A 103 8.80 -7.13 1.63
CA ASN A 103 9.24 -6.01 2.45
C ASN A 103 9.42 -4.79 1.56
N VAL A 104 8.86 -3.69 2.01
CA VAL A 104 8.61 -2.53 1.18
C VAL A 104 9.06 -1.28 1.92
N ASP A 105 10.02 -0.55 1.37
CA ASP A 105 10.45 0.75 1.91
C ASP A 105 9.48 1.83 1.44
N ILE A 106 8.73 2.38 2.40
CA ILE A 106 7.80 3.48 2.16
C ILE A 106 8.49 4.84 2.28
N GLY A 107 9.83 4.89 2.38
CA GLY A 107 10.69 6.06 2.34
C GLY A 107 11.42 6.32 3.65
N ALA A 108 12.68 6.78 3.53
CA ALA A 108 13.60 7.04 4.64
C ALA A 108 13.87 5.82 5.53
N GLY A 109 13.85 4.61 4.96
CA GLY A 109 14.09 3.37 5.69
C GLY A 109 12.92 2.92 6.55
N VAL A 110 11.75 3.56 6.47
CA VAL A 110 10.52 3.07 7.10
C VAL A 110 9.95 1.96 6.24
N LYS A 111 9.82 0.77 6.81
CA LYS A 111 9.48 -0.44 6.05
C LYS A 111 8.14 -1.02 6.49
N VAL A 112 7.37 -1.50 5.53
CA VAL A 112 6.15 -2.27 5.76
C VAL A 112 6.29 -3.67 5.15
N LYS A 113 5.54 -4.61 5.71
CA LYS A 113 5.32 -5.96 5.19
C LYS A 113 4.00 -5.97 4.45
N VAL A 114 4.00 -6.43 3.22
CA VAL A 114 2.78 -6.71 2.45
C VAL A 114 2.77 -8.18 2.12
N GLY A 115 1.69 -8.89 2.46
CA GLY A 115 1.62 -10.33 2.21
C GLY A 115 0.26 -10.82 1.79
N VAL A 116 0.23 -12.06 1.32
CA VAL A 116 -0.98 -12.77 0.92
C VAL A 116 -0.76 -14.28 1.02
N LEU A 117 -1.82 -15.03 1.32
CA LEU A 117 -1.75 -16.49 1.26
C LEU A 117 -2.02 -16.98 -0.17
N VAL A 118 -1.22 -17.95 -0.59
CA VAL A 118 -1.30 -18.55 -1.93
C VAL A 118 -1.25 -20.07 -1.85
N GLN A 119 -1.76 -20.73 -2.88
CA GLN A 119 -1.50 -22.13 -3.13
C GLN A 119 -0.57 -22.27 -4.34
N VAL A 120 0.48 -23.05 -4.17
CA VAL A 120 1.45 -23.37 -5.23
C VAL A 120 1.22 -24.82 -5.65
N GLU A 121 1.29 -25.06 -6.95
CA GLU A 121 1.35 -26.42 -7.46
C GLU A 121 2.75 -26.72 -8.00
N GLN A 122 3.25 -27.88 -7.61
CA GLN A 122 4.49 -28.46 -8.05
C GLN A 122 4.15 -29.58 -9.03
N PHE A 123 4.80 -29.59 -10.19
CA PHE A 123 4.62 -30.63 -11.19
C PHE A 123 5.96 -31.03 -11.79
N ARG A 124 6.12 -32.31 -12.11
CA ARG A 124 7.32 -32.81 -12.80
C ARG A 124 7.24 -32.51 -14.30
N PHE A 125 8.29 -31.91 -14.84
CA PHE A 125 8.50 -31.73 -16.27
C PHE A 125 9.82 -32.40 -16.67
N GLY A 126 9.72 -33.59 -17.28
CA GLY A 126 10.89 -34.45 -17.53
C GLY A 126 11.53 -34.91 -16.22
N ASN A 127 12.77 -34.48 -15.97
CA ASN A 127 13.52 -34.82 -14.75
C ASN A 127 13.58 -33.69 -13.71
N SER A 128 12.89 -32.57 -13.95
CA SER A 128 12.86 -31.41 -13.05
C SER A 128 11.48 -31.22 -12.45
N TYR A 129 11.42 -30.65 -11.26
CA TYR A 129 10.19 -30.09 -10.71
C TYR A 129 10.07 -28.62 -11.10
N SER A 130 8.86 -28.24 -11.51
CA SER A 130 8.47 -26.87 -11.79
C SER A 130 7.35 -26.48 -10.85
N HIS A 131 7.26 -25.18 -10.56
CA HIS A 131 6.26 -24.63 -9.67
C HIS A 131 5.50 -23.50 -10.36
N ARG A 132 4.20 -23.38 -10.04
CA ARG A 132 3.39 -22.23 -10.44
C ARG A 132 2.34 -21.90 -9.38
N PHE A 133 1.95 -20.63 -9.33
CA PHE A 133 0.82 -20.23 -8.49
C PHE A 133 -0.46 -20.84 -9.04
N LYS A 134 -1.21 -21.53 -8.18
CA LYS A 134 -2.49 -22.15 -8.51
C LYS A 134 -3.67 -21.26 -8.16
N LYS A 135 -3.64 -20.66 -6.98
CA LYS A 135 -4.65 -19.68 -6.52
C LYS A 135 -4.08 -18.73 -5.48
N VAL A 136 -4.74 -17.58 -5.34
CA VAL A 136 -4.62 -16.67 -4.19
C VAL A 136 -5.82 -16.90 -3.30
N TYR A 137 -5.61 -16.94 -1.99
CA TYR A 137 -6.71 -17.11 -1.05
C TYR A 137 -7.42 -15.78 -0.81
N ASP A 138 -8.75 -15.78 -0.93
CA ASP A 138 -9.57 -14.58 -0.74
C ASP A 138 -9.44 -14.01 0.67
N ASP A 139 -9.45 -12.67 0.75
CA ASP A 139 -9.39 -11.90 1.99
C ASP A 139 -8.18 -12.21 2.89
N THR A 140 -7.07 -12.65 2.30
CA THR A 140 -5.81 -12.92 3.00
C THR A 140 -4.71 -11.90 2.74
N GLY A 141 -4.98 -10.89 1.92
CA GLY A 141 -4.03 -9.79 1.74
C GLY A 141 -3.92 -8.97 3.02
N TYR A 142 -2.71 -8.56 3.39
CA TYR A 142 -2.51 -7.71 4.55
C TYR A 142 -1.34 -6.73 4.38
N ILE A 143 -1.36 -5.68 5.20
CA ILE A 143 -0.21 -4.80 5.43
C ILE A 143 0.11 -4.69 6.92
N ALA A 144 1.38 -4.86 7.29
CA ALA A 144 1.85 -4.76 8.67
C ALA A 144 3.15 -3.94 8.78
N PRO A 145 3.47 -3.37 9.96
CA PRO A 145 4.79 -2.80 10.20
C PRO A 145 5.90 -3.85 10.01
N TYR A 146 7.02 -3.48 9.38
CA TYR A 146 8.17 -4.37 9.29
C TYR A 146 8.80 -4.60 10.66
N SER A 147 8.99 -3.50 11.40
CA SER A 147 9.54 -3.43 12.75
C SER A 147 9.17 -2.09 13.40
N GLY A 148 9.07 -2.02 14.72
CA GLY A 148 8.75 -0.79 15.45
C GLY A 148 7.29 -0.70 15.90
N SER A 149 6.93 0.40 16.56
CA SER A 149 5.61 0.61 17.18
C SER A 149 4.66 1.50 16.37
N PHE A 150 5.07 1.92 15.16
CA PHE A 150 4.21 2.73 14.31
C PHE A 150 3.02 1.90 13.81
N THR A 151 1.90 2.57 13.55
CA THR A 151 0.67 1.92 13.13
C THR A 151 0.60 1.89 11.60
N VAL A 152 0.13 0.79 11.04
CA VAL A 152 -0.25 0.72 9.63
C VAL A 152 -1.75 0.58 9.54
N VAL A 153 -2.36 1.47 8.76
CA VAL A 153 -3.77 1.43 8.40
C VAL A 153 -3.86 0.95 6.96
N GLU A 154 -4.36 -0.27 6.78
CA GLU A 154 -4.57 -0.83 5.45
C GLU A 154 -5.82 -0.24 4.80
N ASN A 155 -5.69 0.18 3.54
CA ASN A 155 -6.86 0.42 2.68
C ASN A 155 -7.20 -0.86 1.90
N PHE A 156 -6.18 -1.47 1.29
CA PHE A 156 -6.28 -2.80 0.69
C PHE A 156 -4.88 -3.42 0.51
N ALA A 157 -4.83 -4.75 0.58
CA ALA A 157 -3.80 -5.58 -0.03
C ALA A 157 -4.48 -6.73 -0.78
N LYS A 158 -4.12 -6.95 -2.05
CA LYS A 158 -4.73 -7.97 -2.90
C LYS A 158 -3.71 -8.64 -3.79
N GLY A 159 -3.70 -9.97 -3.77
CA GLY A 159 -2.98 -10.80 -4.72
C GLY A 159 -3.88 -11.22 -5.89
N SER A 160 -3.30 -11.33 -7.08
CA SER A 160 -3.95 -11.90 -8.26
C SER A 160 -2.96 -12.69 -9.10
N ILE A 161 -3.41 -13.78 -9.74
CA ILE A 161 -2.58 -14.50 -10.70
C ILE A 161 -2.85 -13.92 -12.09
N GLN A 162 -1.79 -13.44 -12.72
CA GLN A 162 -1.83 -12.90 -14.07
C GLN A 162 -1.92 -14.03 -15.10
N ALA A 163 -2.33 -13.71 -16.34
CA ALA A 163 -2.42 -14.69 -17.43
C ALA A 163 -1.11 -15.44 -17.70
N SER A 164 0.04 -14.81 -17.41
CA SER A 164 1.38 -15.39 -17.47
C SER A 164 1.67 -16.43 -16.38
N GLY A 165 0.79 -16.59 -15.39
CA GLY A 165 1.00 -17.43 -14.20
C GLY A 165 1.79 -16.75 -13.08
N SER A 166 2.17 -15.48 -13.25
CA SER A 166 2.87 -14.70 -12.22
C SER A 166 1.90 -14.15 -11.17
N LEU A 167 2.33 -14.10 -9.91
CA LEU A 167 1.59 -13.45 -8.84
C LEU A 167 1.82 -11.94 -8.90
N GLN A 168 0.75 -11.16 -8.99
CA GLN A 168 0.77 -9.71 -8.78
C GLN A 168 0.15 -9.41 -7.41
N LEU A 169 0.92 -8.75 -6.55
CA LEU A 169 0.44 -8.17 -5.30
C LEU A 169 0.28 -6.66 -5.49
N SER A 170 -0.86 -6.12 -5.09
CA SER A 170 -1.18 -4.69 -5.15
C SER A 170 -1.66 -4.24 -3.79
N TYR A 171 -1.21 -3.07 -3.35
CA TYR A 171 -1.47 -2.61 -1.98
C TYR A 171 -1.58 -1.08 -1.90
N SER A 172 -2.30 -0.62 -0.89
CA SER A 172 -2.43 0.79 -0.50
C SER A 172 -2.74 0.89 0.97
N GLY A 173 -2.15 1.87 1.63
CA GLY A 173 -2.38 2.13 3.05
C GLY A 173 -1.75 3.42 3.52
N TYR A 174 -1.82 3.61 4.83
CA TYR A 174 -1.18 4.70 5.53
C TYR A 174 -0.32 4.15 6.65
N ALA A 175 0.86 4.72 6.83
CA ALA A 175 1.65 4.54 8.04
C ALA A 175 1.44 5.76 8.93
N GLU A 176 1.29 5.54 10.23
CA GLU A 176 1.04 6.56 11.24
C GLU A 176 2.08 6.45 12.34
N ALA A 177 2.72 7.57 12.65
CA ALA A 177 3.64 7.68 13.75
C ALA A 177 3.22 8.80 14.68
N LYS A 178 3.03 8.48 15.96
CA LYS A 178 2.64 9.45 16.98
C LYS A 178 3.69 10.55 17.11
N VAL A 179 3.23 11.76 17.37
CA VAL A 179 4.09 12.87 17.75
C VAL A 179 4.42 12.70 19.23
N ASP A 180 5.71 12.54 19.53
CA ASP A 180 6.21 12.76 20.89
C ASP A 180 6.58 14.24 21.00
N THR A 181 5.86 15.01 21.81
CA THR A 181 6.13 16.43 22.02
C THR A 181 7.31 16.68 22.96
N THR A 182 7.83 15.64 23.64
CA THR A 182 8.96 15.75 24.55
C THR A 182 10.32 15.57 23.87
N THR A 183 10.35 14.91 22.71
CA THR A 183 11.56 14.75 21.90
C THR A 183 11.31 15.21 20.47
N SER A 184 12.22 15.99 19.85
CA SER A 184 12.07 16.44 18.45
C SER A 184 12.16 15.30 17.39
N LYS A 185 12.04 14.05 17.83
CA LYS A 185 12.03 12.81 17.06
C LYS A 185 10.79 12.02 17.48
N SER A 186 10.11 11.35 16.55
CA SER A 186 9.23 10.27 17.02
C SER A 186 10.08 9.06 17.34
N MET A 187 10.01 8.56 18.58
CA MET A 187 10.62 7.28 18.96
C MET A 187 10.25 6.14 18.00
N GLU A 188 9.04 6.17 17.41
CA GLU A 188 8.51 5.05 16.62
C GLU A 188 9.21 4.83 15.27
N LEU A 189 9.76 5.89 14.66
CA LEU A 189 10.36 5.83 13.32
C LEU A 189 11.85 6.18 13.29
N GLY A 190 12.42 6.67 14.40
CA GLY A 190 13.81 7.14 14.44
C GLY A 190 14.09 8.40 13.63
N LEU A 191 13.06 9.01 13.01
CA LEU A 191 13.15 10.23 12.21
C LEU A 191 12.83 11.49 13.04
N SER A 192 13.56 12.57 12.77
CA SER A 192 13.22 13.92 13.23
C SER A 192 11.97 14.46 12.52
N LEU A 193 11.34 15.48 13.11
CA LEU A 193 10.19 16.15 12.50
C LEU A 193 10.51 16.72 11.10
N TYR A 194 11.73 17.26 10.91
CA TYR A 194 12.16 17.79 9.63
C TYR A 194 12.31 16.70 8.56
N GLU A 195 12.96 15.57 8.90
CA GLU A 195 13.14 14.44 7.98
C GLU A 195 11.79 13.85 7.55
N LYS A 196 10.82 13.75 8.47
CA LYS A 196 9.45 13.30 8.16
C LYS A 196 8.81 14.12 7.06
N VAL A 197 8.81 15.44 7.21
CA VAL A 197 8.23 16.36 6.22
C VAL A 197 8.95 16.24 4.88
N GLN A 198 10.30 16.17 4.90
CA GLN A 198 11.08 16.01 3.67
C GLN A 198 10.76 14.73 2.90
N VAL A 199 10.48 13.63 3.62
CA VAL A 199 10.15 12.35 3.00
C VAL A 199 8.65 12.16 2.84
N GLY A 200 7.86 13.23 2.87
CA GLY A 200 6.45 13.22 2.47
C GLY A 200 5.48 12.69 3.53
N TRP A 201 5.85 12.72 4.81
CA TRP A 201 4.89 12.57 5.89
C TRP A 201 4.18 13.89 6.15
N SER A 202 2.86 13.84 6.30
CA SER A 202 2.04 15.00 6.65
C SER A 202 1.55 14.90 8.09
N PHE A 203 1.49 16.05 8.77
CA PHE A 203 0.89 16.15 10.09
C PHE A 203 -0.64 15.96 9.99
N SER A 204 -1.21 15.26 10.96
CA SER A 204 -2.64 15.09 11.10
C SER A 204 -3.02 14.98 12.57
N GLU A 205 -4.17 15.56 12.91
CA GLU A 205 -4.70 15.61 14.26
C GLU A 205 -5.92 14.68 14.35
N THR A 206 -5.97 13.83 15.38
CA THR A 206 -7.16 13.03 15.66
C THR A 206 -8.19 13.86 16.41
N LYS A 207 -9.49 13.53 16.28
CA LYS A 207 -10.55 14.13 17.12
C LYS A 207 -10.33 13.93 18.63
N SER A 208 -9.51 12.94 19.01
CA SER A 208 -9.10 12.66 20.38
C SER A 208 -7.93 13.51 20.90
N GLY A 209 -7.40 14.45 20.10
CA GLY A 209 -6.31 15.34 20.50
C GLY A 209 -4.91 14.71 20.47
N THR A 210 -4.77 13.53 19.86
CA THR A 210 -3.47 12.91 19.61
C THR A 210 -2.97 13.32 18.24
N ASP A 211 -1.79 13.94 18.22
CA ASP A 211 -1.07 14.34 17.00
C ASP A 211 -0.30 13.16 16.41
N TYR A 212 -0.34 13.02 15.09
CA TYR A 212 0.42 12.01 14.36
C TYR A 212 0.93 12.54 13.03
N TYR A 213 2.01 11.94 12.56
CA TYR A 213 2.43 12.06 11.17
C TYR A 213 1.90 10.86 10.41
N ARG A 214 1.32 11.11 9.25
CA ARG A 214 0.80 10.09 8.35
C ARG A 214 1.56 10.14 7.03
N LYS A 215 1.84 8.97 6.48
CA LYS A 215 2.34 8.83 5.11
C LYS A 215 1.49 7.83 4.35
N HIS A 216 0.90 8.29 3.24
CA HIS A 216 0.26 7.40 2.29
C HIS A 216 1.32 6.63 1.50
N PHE A 217 1.04 5.38 1.20
CA PHE A 217 1.83 4.58 0.28
C PHE A 217 0.93 3.66 -0.51
N ASN A 218 1.34 3.37 -1.73
CA ASN A 218 0.71 2.41 -2.61
C ASN A 218 1.74 1.82 -3.56
N GLY A 219 1.47 0.63 -4.07
CA GLY A 219 2.39 -0.04 -4.98
C GLY A 219 1.82 -1.32 -5.54
N SER A 220 2.56 -1.89 -6.49
CA SER A 220 2.32 -3.23 -6.96
C SER A 220 3.63 -3.89 -7.33
N ASN A 221 3.72 -5.19 -7.07
CA ASN A 221 4.89 -6.00 -7.37
C ASN A 221 4.46 -7.33 -7.98
N THR A 222 5.26 -7.81 -8.92
CA THR A 222 4.97 -9.03 -9.69
C THR A 222 6.09 -10.04 -9.49
N VAL A 223 5.73 -11.29 -9.20
CA VAL A 223 6.65 -12.41 -9.05
C VAL A 223 6.33 -13.48 -10.07
N ALA A 224 7.31 -13.74 -10.94
CA ALA A 224 7.15 -14.61 -12.09
C ALA A 224 7.09 -16.09 -11.73
N LYS A 225 7.79 -16.52 -10.67
CA LYS A 225 7.88 -17.92 -10.25
C LYS A 225 7.93 -18.03 -8.73
N PRO A 226 7.18 -18.97 -8.14
CA PRO A 226 7.31 -19.29 -6.73
C PRO A 226 8.58 -20.08 -6.40
#